data_AF-A0A936QNV2-F1
#
_entry.id   AF-A0A936QNV2-F1
#
_cell.length_a   1.000
_cell.length_b   1.000
_cell.length_c   1.000
_cell.angle_alpha   90.00
_cell.angle_beta   90.00
_cell.angle_gamma   90.00
#
_symmetry.space_group_name_H-M   'P 1'
#
loop_
_entity.id
_entity.type
_entity.pdbx_description
1 polymer ?
#
loop_
_entity_poly.entity_id
_entity_poly.type
_entity_poly.pdbx_seq_one_letter_code
_entity_poly.pdbx_strand_id
1 'polypeptide(L)'
;MKNFLNILGKGFSGLIIIALMSLVGSEIFQGQATNYFLNYDESDPNIDRPTRESLQHFVKGNNNSYLITDETGFDNFEIGIDNAEQMLVSNPRNPLNMQFGVNGAFGLNAYYTLDGHNWNGKNPSYHSSTCCDPWSAFDSLGILHYGSGVTGQYIYNSTNGGQNYSLPVLSVTGIDRNTLAADQTNGPYSNYLYAAITPGNFARSTNGGVNWTQTYTTSNTIPGVMIAVGPNGPIQGRNSNLRIKYRIITECNIQFSKIN
;
A
#
# COMPACT_ATOMS: atom_id res chain seq x y z
N MET A 1 -14.69 35.01 -38.97
CA MET A 1 -15.26 35.56 -37.71
C MET A 1 -16.37 36.61 -37.90
N LYS A 2 -16.96 36.83 -39.09
CA LYS A 2 -17.97 37.89 -39.29
C LYS A 2 -19.45 37.46 -39.16
N ASN A 3 -19.75 36.17 -38.97
CA ASN A 3 -21.13 35.68 -38.93
C ASN A 3 -21.69 35.32 -37.53
N PHE A 4 -20.88 35.35 -36.47
CA PHE A 4 -21.34 34.99 -35.12
C PHE A 4 -22.15 36.10 -34.42
N LEU A 5 -22.01 37.35 -34.87
CA LEU A 5 -22.64 38.50 -34.21
C LEU A 5 -24.11 38.72 -34.62
N ASN A 6 -24.61 38.04 -35.66
CA ASN A 6 -26.01 38.17 -36.09
C ASN A 6 -27.01 37.37 -35.24
N ILE A 7 -26.53 36.49 -34.34
CA ILE A 7 -27.37 35.72 -33.42
C ILE A 7 -27.82 36.59 -32.22
N LEU A 8 -27.04 37.63 -31.88
CA LEU A 8 -27.35 38.57 -30.81
C LEU A 8 -28.40 39.63 -31.21
N GLY A 9 -28.70 39.79 -32.50
CA GLY A 9 -29.58 40.83 -33.01
C GLY A 9 -31.09 40.55 -32.91
N LYS A 10 -31.51 39.37 -32.42
CA LYS A 10 -32.93 38.97 -32.38
C LYS A 10 -33.36 38.52 -30.98
N GLY A 11 -33.42 39.46 -30.04
CA GLY A 11 -34.19 39.35 -28.79
C GLY A 11 -34.03 38.05 -27.99
N PHE A 12 -35.09 37.69 -27.27
CA PHE A 12 -35.21 36.60 -26.28
C PHE A 12 -34.57 35.25 -26.73
N SER A 13 -34.57 34.96 -28.03
CA SER A 13 -33.94 33.77 -28.62
C SER A 13 -32.42 33.73 -28.52
N GLY A 14 -31.72 34.87 -28.57
CA GLY A 14 -30.26 34.92 -28.41
C GLY A 14 -29.82 34.60 -26.98
N LEU A 15 -30.59 35.06 -25.99
CA LEU A 15 -30.34 34.77 -24.57
C LEU A 15 -30.58 33.30 -24.24
N ILE A 16 -31.61 32.67 -24.82
CA ILE A 16 -31.86 31.23 -24.65
C ILE A 16 -30.71 30.39 -25.21
N ILE A 17 -30.17 30.75 -26.37
CA ILE A 17 -29.05 30.04 -26.98
C ILE A 17 -27.79 30.17 -26.11
N ILE A 18 -27.50 31.36 -25.58
CA ILE A 18 -26.36 31.58 -24.69
C ILE A 18 -26.54 30.81 -23.38
N ALA A 19 -27.74 30.80 -22.79
CA ALA A 19 -28.04 30.05 -21.57
C ALA A 19 -27.92 28.53 -21.79
N LEU A 20 -28.38 28.02 -22.92
CA LEU A 20 -28.19 26.61 -23.30
C LEU A 20 -26.72 26.28 -23.49
N MET A 21 -25.95 27.14 -24.16
CA MET A 21 -24.50 26.93 -24.32
C MET A 21 -23.74 27.00 -23.00
N SER A 22 -24.16 27.87 -22.06
CA SER A 22 -23.55 27.94 -20.74
C SER A 22 -23.92 26.75 -19.86
N LEU A 23 -25.16 26.25 -19.94
CA LEU A 23 -25.58 25.03 -19.24
C LEU A 23 -24.85 23.80 -19.78
N VAL A 24 -24.81 23.63 -21.10
CA VAL A 24 -24.06 22.53 -21.74
C VAL A 24 -22.56 22.66 -21.46
N GLY A 25 -22.03 23.88 -21.47
CA GLY A 25 -20.66 24.17 -21.06
C GLY A 25 -20.39 23.80 -19.60
N SER A 26 -21.26 24.16 -18.66
CA SER A 26 -21.08 23.79 -17.25
C SER A 26 -21.12 22.27 -17.04
N GLU A 27 -22.00 21.55 -17.74
CA GLU A 27 -22.08 20.08 -17.64
C GLU A 27 -20.84 19.38 -18.20
N ILE A 28 -20.29 19.90 -19.32
CA ILE A 28 -19.09 19.34 -19.97
C ILE A 28 -17.81 19.70 -19.22
N PHE A 29 -17.70 20.92 -18.68
CA PHE A 29 -16.48 21.40 -18.02
C PHE A 29 -16.44 21.13 -16.50
N GLN A 30 -17.55 20.77 -15.84
CA GLN A 30 -17.56 20.42 -14.41
C GLN A 30 -17.36 18.92 -14.13
N GLY A 31 -17.20 18.08 -15.16
CA GLY A 31 -16.81 16.67 -14.99
C GLY A 31 -17.81 15.79 -14.23
N GLN A 32 -19.04 16.28 -13.98
CA GLN A 32 -20.08 15.53 -13.26
C GLN A 32 -20.86 14.59 -14.20
N ALA A 33 -20.99 14.93 -15.48
CA ALA A 33 -21.75 14.13 -16.45
C ALA A 33 -20.93 13.03 -17.16
N THR A 34 -19.60 13.00 -17.03
CA THR A 34 -18.76 12.00 -17.73
C THR A 34 -18.92 10.58 -17.18
N ASN A 35 -19.48 10.41 -15.98
CA ASN A 35 -19.73 9.08 -15.41
C ASN A 35 -20.76 8.28 -16.22
N TYR A 36 -21.71 8.97 -16.87
CA TYR A 36 -22.75 8.33 -17.70
C TYR A 36 -22.26 7.94 -19.10
N PHE A 37 -21.28 8.64 -19.65
CA PHE A 37 -20.80 8.39 -21.02
C PHE A 37 -19.66 7.37 -21.12
N LEU A 38 -18.93 7.13 -20.02
CA LEU A 38 -17.78 6.21 -20.01
C LEU A 38 -18.00 4.94 -19.17
N ASN A 39 -19.19 4.78 -18.57
CA ASN A 39 -19.52 3.65 -17.69
C ASN A 39 -18.38 3.36 -16.67
N TYR A 40 -17.88 4.44 -16.09
CA TYR A 40 -16.73 4.44 -15.19
C TYR A 40 -17.23 4.50 -13.76
N ASP A 41 -17.61 3.33 -13.24
CA ASP A 41 -18.00 3.13 -11.86
C ASP A 41 -16.77 2.72 -11.04
N GLU A 42 -16.30 3.62 -10.18
CA GLU A 42 -15.22 3.39 -9.20
C GLU A 42 -15.75 2.80 -7.88
N SER A 43 -17.07 2.66 -7.76
CA SER A 43 -17.73 2.13 -6.56
C SER A 43 -18.08 0.64 -6.66
N ASP A 44 -17.98 0.04 -7.85
CA ASP A 44 -18.18 -1.40 -8.04
C ASP A 44 -16.89 -2.18 -7.70
N PRO A 45 -16.86 -2.92 -6.58
CA PRO A 45 -15.68 -3.69 -6.17
C PRO A 45 -15.42 -4.92 -7.05
N ASN A 46 -16.31 -5.26 -7.99
CA ASN A 46 -16.17 -6.41 -8.88
C ASN A 46 -15.50 -6.05 -10.22
N ILE A 47 -15.18 -4.78 -10.46
CA ILE A 47 -14.50 -4.34 -11.67
C ILE A 47 -13.05 -4.01 -11.35
N ASP A 48 -12.14 -4.90 -11.75
CA ASP A 48 -10.70 -4.66 -11.65
C ASP A 48 -10.22 -3.82 -12.84
N ARG A 49 -10.02 -2.52 -12.60
CA ARG A 49 -9.46 -1.58 -13.58
C ARG A 49 -8.69 -0.46 -12.86
N PRO A 50 -7.68 0.15 -13.50
CA PRO A 50 -6.97 1.29 -12.94
C PRO A 50 -7.95 2.41 -12.53
N THR A 51 -7.64 3.23 -11.52
CA THR A 51 -8.51 4.36 -11.15
C THR A 51 -8.49 5.44 -12.24
N ARG A 52 -9.53 6.28 -12.29
CA ARG A 52 -9.61 7.36 -13.29
C ARG A 52 -8.45 8.34 -13.14
N GLU A 53 -8.04 8.63 -11.91
CA GLU A 53 -6.87 9.46 -11.63
C GLU A 53 -5.62 8.86 -12.29
N SER A 54 -5.42 7.55 -12.21
CA SER A 54 -4.27 6.90 -12.85
C SER A 54 -4.27 7.04 -14.38
N LEU A 55 -5.45 6.99 -15.01
CA LEU A 55 -5.61 7.18 -16.46
C LEU A 55 -5.39 8.63 -16.89
N GLN A 56 -5.82 9.60 -16.07
CA GLN A 56 -5.67 11.02 -16.35
C GLN A 56 -4.23 11.51 -16.11
N HIS A 57 -3.50 10.87 -15.20
CA HIS A 57 -2.09 11.14 -14.94
C HIS A 57 -1.14 10.26 -15.76
N PHE A 58 -1.66 9.44 -16.69
CA PHE A 58 -0.84 8.75 -17.67
C PHE A 58 -0.27 9.77 -18.65
N VAL A 59 0.91 10.29 -18.32
CA VAL A 59 1.74 11.02 -19.26
C VAL A 59 2.57 9.96 -19.98
N LYS A 60 2.24 9.68 -21.25
CA LYS A 60 3.13 8.92 -22.12
C LYS A 60 4.43 9.73 -22.23
N GLY A 61 5.43 9.36 -21.44
CA GLY A 61 6.73 10.01 -21.46
C GLY A 61 7.24 10.01 -22.89
N ASN A 62 7.65 11.18 -23.39
CA ASN A 62 8.28 11.31 -24.72
C ASN A 62 9.74 10.83 -24.72
N ASN A 63 10.11 10.08 -23.68
CA ASN A 63 11.41 9.49 -23.53
C ASN A 63 11.32 8.11 -24.18
N ASN A 64 12.32 7.78 -24.99
CA ASN A 64 12.70 6.40 -25.22
C ASN A 64 13.02 5.81 -23.84
N SER A 65 12.00 5.40 -23.08
CA SER A 65 12.16 4.38 -22.08
C SER A 65 12.67 3.20 -22.89
N TYR A 66 13.98 2.97 -22.83
CA TYR A 66 14.52 1.70 -23.26
C TYR A 66 13.74 0.68 -22.46
N LEU A 67 12.80 0.02 -23.12
CA LEU A 67 12.15 -1.16 -22.59
C LEU A 67 13.31 -2.14 -22.49
N ILE A 68 13.85 -2.34 -21.29
CA ILE A 68 14.84 -3.38 -21.04
C ILE A 68 14.04 -4.66 -20.90
N THR A 69 13.51 -5.13 -22.03
CA THR A 69 12.86 -6.44 -22.11
C THR A 69 13.81 -7.41 -22.77
N ASP A 70 13.79 -8.66 -22.32
CA ASP A 70 14.42 -9.73 -23.08
C ASP A 70 13.73 -9.94 -24.44
N GLU A 71 14.23 -10.88 -25.24
CA GLU A 71 13.67 -11.22 -26.56
C GLU A 71 12.21 -11.72 -26.49
N THR A 72 11.71 -12.06 -25.28
CA THR A 72 10.33 -12.50 -25.04
C THR A 72 9.39 -11.36 -24.64
N GLY A 73 9.91 -10.12 -24.51
CA GLY A 73 9.12 -8.94 -24.23
C GLY A 73 8.77 -8.74 -22.76
N PHE A 74 9.43 -9.46 -21.85
CA PHE A 74 9.28 -9.30 -20.41
C PHE A 74 10.49 -8.58 -19.81
N ASP A 75 10.23 -7.69 -18.86
CA ASP A 75 11.24 -7.08 -17.98
C ASP A 75 11.45 -8.02 -16.80
N ASN A 76 12.12 -9.15 -17.07
CA ASN A 76 12.40 -10.18 -16.08
C ASN A 76 13.70 -9.81 -15.34
N PHE A 77 13.59 -9.54 -14.05
CA PHE A 77 14.75 -9.52 -13.16
C PHE A 77 14.68 -10.70 -12.20
N GLU A 78 15.69 -11.56 -12.25
CA GLU A 78 15.80 -12.73 -11.39
C GLU A 78 16.30 -12.29 -10.00
N ILE A 79 15.47 -12.46 -8.97
CA ILE A 79 15.84 -12.11 -7.58
C ILE A 79 16.55 -13.30 -6.90
N GLY A 80 16.29 -14.53 -7.35
CA GLY A 80 16.90 -15.76 -6.83
C GLY A 80 16.00 -16.99 -6.99
N ILE A 81 16.53 -18.17 -6.64
CA ILE A 81 15.75 -19.43 -6.60
C ILE A 81 15.14 -19.57 -5.20
N ASP A 82 13.88 -19.16 -5.08
CA ASP A 82 13.12 -19.21 -3.85
C ASP A 82 11.78 -19.91 -4.05
N ASN A 83 11.15 -20.36 -2.96
CA ASN A 83 10.04 -21.31 -3.04
C ASN A 83 8.69 -20.61 -3.01
N ALA A 84 8.25 -20.21 -1.82
CA ALA A 84 6.87 -19.87 -1.53
C ALA A 84 6.82 -18.71 -0.54
N GLU A 85 5.64 -18.10 -0.41
CA GLU A 85 5.34 -17.08 0.59
C GLU A 85 6.26 -15.87 0.46
N GLN A 86 5.78 -14.92 -0.34
CA GLN A 86 6.55 -13.78 -0.83
C GLN A 86 5.96 -12.48 -0.30
N MET A 87 6.83 -11.52 0.01
CA MET A 87 6.43 -10.17 0.35
C MET A 87 7.39 -9.16 -0.28
N LEU A 88 6.87 -8.30 -1.15
CA LEU A 88 7.60 -7.17 -1.71
C LEU A 88 7.04 -5.86 -1.17
N VAL A 89 7.92 -4.98 -0.72
CA VAL A 89 7.57 -3.62 -0.32
C VAL A 89 8.49 -2.60 -0.96
N SER A 90 7.91 -1.46 -1.34
CA SER A 90 8.65 -0.30 -1.84
C SER A 90 8.67 0.79 -0.78
N ASN A 91 9.81 1.48 -0.65
CA ASN A 91 10.00 2.55 0.30
C ASN A 91 9.23 3.80 -0.16
N PRO A 92 8.26 4.32 0.63
CA PRO A 92 7.45 5.46 0.23
C PRO A 92 8.25 6.76 0.07
N ARG A 93 9.48 6.83 0.58
CA ARG A 93 10.38 7.97 0.41
C ARG A 93 11.37 7.82 -0.73
N ASN A 94 11.58 6.61 -1.22
CA ASN A 94 12.45 6.31 -2.33
C ASN A 94 11.95 5.04 -3.04
N PRO A 95 11.11 5.16 -4.09
CA PRO A 95 10.48 3.99 -4.70
C PRO A 95 11.48 3.02 -5.37
N LEU A 96 12.72 3.47 -5.64
CA LEU A 96 13.81 2.62 -6.13
C LEU A 96 14.39 1.73 -5.02
N ASN A 97 14.17 2.07 -3.75
CA ASN A 97 14.50 1.20 -2.64
C ASN A 97 13.32 0.26 -2.36
N MET A 98 13.53 -1.03 -2.62
CA MET A 98 12.56 -2.08 -2.37
C MET A 98 13.18 -3.21 -1.56
N GLN A 99 12.34 -3.92 -0.81
CA GLN A 99 12.72 -5.14 -0.09
C GLN A 99 11.78 -6.27 -0.50
N PHE A 100 12.36 -7.45 -0.68
CA PHE A 100 11.67 -8.69 -1.02
C PHE A 100 12.04 -9.78 -0.01
N GLY A 101 11.06 -10.28 0.73
CA GLY A 101 11.21 -11.43 1.61
C GLY A 101 10.53 -12.65 1.02
N VAL A 102 11.16 -13.81 1.14
CA VAL A 102 10.63 -15.07 0.61
C VAL A 102 11.11 -16.28 1.41
N ASN A 103 10.30 -17.35 1.49
CA ASN A 103 10.81 -18.62 1.99
C ASN A 103 11.72 -19.26 0.95
N GLY A 104 12.96 -19.53 1.35
CA GLY A 104 13.91 -20.34 0.60
C GLY A 104 13.79 -21.83 0.93
N ALA A 105 14.61 -22.66 0.26
CA ALA A 105 14.66 -24.11 0.50
C ALA A 105 15.15 -24.49 1.90
N PHE A 106 15.96 -23.64 2.52
CA PHE A 106 16.60 -23.90 3.82
C PHE A 106 16.36 -22.78 4.83
N GLY A 107 15.19 -22.13 4.77
CA GLY A 107 14.81 -21.06 5.69
C GLY A 107 14.24 -19.86 4.96
N LEU A 108 14.68 -18.67 5.35
CA LEU A 108 14.11 -17.41 4.89
C LEU A 108 15.16 -16.52 4.23
N ASN A 109 14.85 -16.00 3.05
CA ASN A 109 15.71 -15.08 2.33
C ASN A 109 15.08 -13.68 2.31
N ALA A 110 15.94 -12.68 2.51
CA ALA A 110 15.61 -11.27 2.39
C ALA A 110 16.56 -10.64 1.37
N TYR A 111 15.97 -10.01 0.37
CA TYR A 111 16.66 -9.29 -0.69
C TYR A 111 16.27 -7.83 -0.64
N TYR A 112 17.16 -6.97 -1.11
CA TYR A 112 16.87 -5.55 -1.29
C TYR A 112 17.47 -5.03 -2.59
N THR A 113 16.89 -3.94 -3.07
CA THR A 113 17.48 -3.08 -4.10
C THR A 113 17.43 -1.63 -3.64
N LEU A 114 18.33 -0.81 -4.16
CA LEU A 114 18.39 0.63 -3.91
C LEU A 114 18.17 1.46 -5.17
N ASP A 115 18.20 0.80 -6.33
CA ASP A 115 18.08 1.40 -7.66
C ASP A 115 16.91 0.82 -8.47
N GLY A 116 16.14 -0.09 -7.86
CA GLY A 116 14.98 -0.74 -8.45
C GLY A 116 15.31 -1.89 -9.39
N HIS A 117 16.60 -2.24 -9.56
CA HIS A 117 17.03 -3.22 -10.56
C HIS A 117 18.04 -4.24 -10.01
N ASN A 118 19.07 -3.79 -9.29
CA ASN A 118 20.11 -4.66 -8.76
C ASN A 118 19.70 -5.18 -7.38
N TRP A 119 19.38 -6.47 -7.30
CA TRP A 119 18.96 -7.14 -6.07
C TRP A 119 20.13 -7.79 -5.35
N ASN A 120 20.18 -7.62 -4.03
CA ASN A 120 21.22 -8.13 -3.15
C ASN A 120 20.60 -8.91 -2.00
N GLY A 121 21.10 -10.12 -1.74
CA GLY A 121 20.68 -10.95 -0.61
C GLY A 121 21.32 -10.49 0.70
N LYS A 122 20.50 -10.19 1.70
CA LYS A 122 20.93 -9.87 3.06
C LYS A 122 19.90 -10.34 4.08
N ASN A 123 20.23 -11.43 4.77
CA ASN A 123 19.39 -11.95 5.83
C ASN A 123 19.71 -11.26 7.17
N PRO A 124 18.69 -10.94 7.99
CA PRO A 124 18.91 -10.60 9.39
C PRO A 124 19.49 -11.80 10.15
N SER A 125 20.09 -11.53 11.32
CA SER A 125 20.42 -12.59 12.27
C SER A 125 19.13 -13.12 12.91
N TYR A 126 18.54 -14.11 12.26
CA TYR A 126 17.26 -14.68 12.66
C TYR A 126 17.25 -15.21 14.09
N HIS A 127 16.16 -14.95 14.81
CA HIS A 127 15.83 -15.67 16.02
C HIS A 127 15.64 -17.16 15.71
N SER A 128 15.92 -18.05 16.66
CA SER A 128 15.90 -19.51 16.44
C SER A 128 14.51 -20.08 16.11
N SER A 129 13.44 -19.35 16.43
CA SER A 129 12.06 -19.70 16.07
C SER A 129 11.61 -19.12 14.72
N THR A 130 12.48 -18.40 14.02
CA THR A 130 12.20 -17.88 12.68
C THR A 130 12.48 -18.96 11.64
N CYS A 131 11.48 -19.21 10.80
CA CYS A 131 11.48 -20.29 9.82
C CYS A 131 11.06 -19.79 8.43
N CYS A 132 10.05 -18.92 8.41
CA CYS A 132 9.16 -18.74 7.26
C CYS A 132 8.19 -17.56 7.48
N ASP A 133 7.30 -17.32 6.52
CA ASP A 133 6.29 -16.25 6.52
C ASP A 133 6.90 -14.86 6.64
N PRO A 134 7.64 -14.40 5.61
CA PRO A 134 8.15 -13.05 5.58
C PRO A 134 7.01 -12.06 5.44
N TRP A 135 7.05 -11.01 6.25
CA TRP A 135 6.21 -9.85 6.07
C TRP A 135 7.04 -8.60 6.26
N SER A 136 6.72 -7.55 5.52
CA SER A 136 7.50 -6.32 5.55
C SER A 136 6.60 -5.11 5.47
N ALA A 137 7.06 -4.00 6.04
CA ALA A 137 6.45 -2.71 5.83
C ALA A 137 7.53 -1.62 5.95
N PHE A 138 7.47 -0.63 5.06
CA PHE A 138 8.16 0.63 5.29
C PHE A 138 7.23 1.60 6.03
N ASP A 139 7.74 2.24 7.06
CA ASP A 139 7.03 3.32 7.74
C ASP A 139 7.10 4.65 6.95
N SER A 140 6.38 5.66 7.44
CA SER A 140 6.38 7.00 6.85
C SER A 140 7.76 7.69 6.85
N LEU A 141 8.70 7.20 7.66
CA LEU A 141 10.07 7.71 7.78
C LEU A 141 11.05 7.01 6.83
N GLY A 142 10.61 5.95 6.14
CA GLY A 142 11.43 5.13 5.25
C GLY A 142 12.25 4.08 5.98
N ILE A 143 11.93 3.77 7.24
CA ILE A 143 12.50 2.65 7.99
C ILE A 143 11.77 1.38 7.55
N LEU A 144 12.55 0.36 7.19
CA LEU A 144 12.03 -0.96 6.89
C LEU A 144 11.83 -1.74 8.19
N HIS A 145 10.65 -2.31 8.34
CA HIS A 145 10.33 -3.27 9.38
C HIS A 145 10.09 -4.62 8.71
N TYR A 146 10.94 -5.60 9.01
CA TYR A 146 10.86 -6.95 8.48
C TYR A 146 10.42 -7.90 9.59
N GLY A 147 9.39 -8.70 9.37
CA GLY A 147 8.76 -9.56 10.34
C GLY A 147 8.70 -11.01 9.88
N SER A 148 9.01 -11.95 10.77
CA SER A 148 8.91 -13.38 10.48
C SER A 148 8.95 -14.23 11.75
N GLY A 149 8.41 -15.45 11.68
CA GLY A 149 8.41 -16.45 12.74
C GLY A 149 7.15 -17.32 12.79
N VAL A 150 7.23 -18.46 13.48
CA VAL A 150 6.10 -19.41 13.55
C VAL A 150 5.41 -19.37 14.91
N THR A 151 6.15 -19.57 16.00
CA THR A 151 5.59 -19.55 17.37
C THR A 151 5.47 -18.13 17.97
N GLY A 152 5.76 -17.14 17.14
CA GLY A 152 5.75 -15.72 17.45
C GLY A 152 6.45 -14.97 16.31
N GLN A 153 5.96 -13.78 16.01
CA GLN A 153 6.55 -12.91 15.01
C GLN A 153 7.68 -12.09 15.65
N TYR A 154 8.83 -12.07 14.99
CA TYR A 154 9.97 -11.24 15.37
C TYR A 154 10.23 -10.19 14.32
N ILE A 155 10.43 -8.96 14.78
CA ILE A 155 10.68 -7.79 13.93
C ILE A 155 12.17 -7.46 13.92
N TYR A 156 12.66 -7.17 12.73
CA TYR A 156 14.02 -6.79 12.41
C TYR A 156 13.96 -5.46 11.66
N ASN A 157 14.47 -4.40 12.28
CA ASN A 157 14.41 -3.06 11.72
C ASN A 157 15.64 -2.78 10.86
N SER A 158 15.47 -2.07 9.75
CA SER A 158 16.56 -1.58 8.91
C SER A 158 16.36 -0.11 8.56
N THR A 159 17.36 0.71 8.89
CA THR A 159 17.39 2.14 8.58
C THR A 159 18.16 2.46 7.29
N ASN A 160 18.58 1.42 6.57
CA ASN A 160 19.37 1.52 5.34
C ASN A 160 18.79 0.61 4.24
N GLY A 161 17.46 0.54 4.17
CA GLY A 161 16.75 -0.06 3.04
C GLY A 161 16.93 -1.57 2.89
N GLY A 162 17.24 -2.31 3.95
CA GLY A 162 17.46 -3.76 3.93
C GLY A 162 18.93 -4.20 3.87
N GLN A 163 19.89 -3.26 3.82
CA GLN A 163 21.32 -3.59 3.79
C GLN A 163 21.83 -4.22 5.09
N ASN A 164 21.25 -3.85 6.24
CA ASN A 164 21.52 -4.44 7.55
C ASN A 164 20.27 -4.35 8.42
N TYR A 165 20.16 -5.23 9.40
CA TYR A 165 19.01 -5.36 10.28
C TYR A 165 19.41 -5.30 11.76
N SER A 166 18.49 -4.86 12.61
CA SER A 166 18.61 -4.92 14.06
C SER A 166 18.53 -6.37 14.57
N LEU A 167 18.82 -6.55 15.86
CA LEU A 167 18.45 -7.77 16.58
C LEU A 167 16.93 -7.97 16.57
N PRO A 168 16.46 -9.23 16.66
CA PRO A 168 15.04 -9.56 16.70
C PRO A 168 14.34 -8.99 17.93
N VAL A 169 13.16 -8.42 17.73
CA VAL A 169 12.24 -8.04 18.80
C VAL A 169 10.94 -8.81 18.63
N LEU A 170 10.51 -9.56 19.65
CA LEU A 170 9.22 -10.25 19.64
C LEU A 170 8.08 -9.20 19.58
N SER A 171 7.27 -9.24 18.52
CA SER A 171 6.12 -8.34 18.38
C SER A 171 4.85 -8.93 18.95
N VAL A 172 4.53 -10.17 18.57
CA VAL A 172 3.30 -10.86 18.96
C VAL A 172 3.52 -12.36 18.98
N THR A 173 2.96 -13.04 19.98
CA THR A 173 2.99 -14.51 20.08
C THR A 173 1.85 -15.14 19.30
N GLY A 174 2.06 -16.30 18.70
CA GLY A 174 1.03 -17.01 17.95
C GLY A 174 1.57 -18.26 17.30
N ILE A 175 0.91 -18.71 16.24
CA ILE A 175 1.26 -19.93 15.50
C ILE A 175 0.98 -19.69 14.03
N ASP A 176 2.01 -19.39 13.24
CA ASP A 176 1.96 -19.35 11.77
C ASP A 176 1.20 -18.14 11.17
N ARG A 177 1.56 -17.76 9.93
CA ARG A 177 1.02 -16.62 9.17
C ARG A 177 1.13 -15.26 9.87
N ASN A 178 2.28 -14.65 9.66
CA ASN A 178 2.61 -13.30 10.11
C ASN A 178 1.99 -12.23 9.23
N THR A 179 1.55 -11.12 9.83
CA THR A 179 1.38 -9.85 9.12
C THR A 179 1.90 -8.67 9.91
N LEU A 180 2.31 -7.65 9.18
CA LEU A 180 2.84 -6.42 9.71
C LEU A 180 2.36 -5.25 8.85
N ALA A 181 1.95 -4.17 9.51
CA ALA A 181 1.64 -2.92 8.86
C ALA A 181 2.28 -1.75 9.62
N ALA A 182 2.70 -0.74 8.88
CA ALA A 182 3.20 0.51 9.44
C ALA A 182 2.23 1.65 9.11
N ASP A 183 2.09 2.62 10.00
CA ASP A 183 1.41 3.86 9.67
C ASP A 183 2.27 4.66 8.69
N GLN A 184 1.73 4.89 7.48
CA GLN A 184 2.40 5.63 6.41
C GLN A 184 2.06 7.13 6.41
N THR A 185 1.42 7.64 7.46
CA THR A 185 1.12 9.07 7.61
C THR A 185 2.29 9.80 8.28
N ASN A 186 2.53 11.05 7.90
CA ASN A 186 3.46 11.95 8.62
C ASN A 186 2.82 12.56 9.89
N GLY A 187 1.86 11.85 10.48
CA GLY A 187 1.06 12.30 11.62
C GLY A 187 1.66 11.94 12.97
N PRO A 188 0.89 12.12 14.07
CA PRO A 188 1.32 11.74 15.42
C PRO A 188 1.53 10.23 15.59
N TYR A 189 1.11 9.42 14.61
CA TYR A 189 1.23 7.96 14.60
C TYR A 189 2.31 7.45 13.63
N SER A 190 3.14 8.33 13.07
CA SER A 190 4.17 8.03 12.04
C SER A 190 5.17 6.91 12.40
N ASN A 191 5.26 6.52 13.67
CA ASN A 191 6.10 5.44 14.20
C ASN A 191 5.30 4.25 14.77
N TYR A 192 4.00 4.20 14.49
CA TYR A 192 3.13 3.12 14.94
C TYR A 192 3.24 1.94 13.99
N LEU A 193 3.42 0.76 14.59
CA LEU A 193 3.46 -0.51 13.87
C LEU A 193 2.43 -1.45 14.45
N TYR A 194 1.94 -2.34 13.61
CA TYR A 194 0.87 -3.28 13.93
C TYR A 194 1.27 -4.65 13.46
N ALA A 195 1.24 -5.59 14.38
CA ALA A 195 1.63 -6.96 14.16
C ALA A 195 0.46 -7.87 14.47
N ALA A 196 0.25 -8.87 13.64
CA ALA A 196 -0.69 -9.93 13.93
C ALA A 196 -0.18 -11.28 13.44
N ILE A 197 -0.66 -12.31 14.10
CA ILE A 197 -0.31 -13.70 13.82
C ILE A 197 -1.51 -14.58 14.18
N THR A 198 -1.67 -15.71 13.51
CA THR A 198 -2.71 -16.70 13.87
C THR A 198 -2.55 -17.10 15.35
N PRO A 199 -3.63 -17.24 16.14
CA PRO A 199 -5.04 -17.29 15.73
C PRO A 199 -5.70 -15.90 15.69
N GLY A 200 -5.05 -14.85 15.22
CA GLY A 200 -5.59 -13.48 15.25
C GLY A 200 -5.10 -12.67 16.46
N ASN A 201 -4.05 -13.12 17.13
CA ASN A 201 -3.36 -12.33 18.14
C ASN A 201 -2.84 -11.04 17.49
N PHE A 202 -2.92 -9.94 18.23
CA PHE A 202 -2.59 -8.61 17.72
C PHE A 202 -1.77 -7.83 18.73
N ALA A 203 -0.73 -7.16 18.25
CA ALA A 203 0.05 -6.23 19.04
C ALA A 203 0.32 -4.93 18.27
N ARG A 204 0.51 -3.85 19.03
CA ARG A 204 0.88 -2.53 18.50
C ARG A 204 2.18 -2.07 19.15
N SER A 205 3.05 -1.49 18.35
CA SER A 205 4.16 -0.67 18.82
C SER A 205 3.84 0.81 18.58
N THR A 206 4.25 1.67 19.50
CA THR A 206 4.11 3.14 19.39
C THR A 206 5.48 3.85 19.37
N ASN A 207 6.55 3.08 19.16
CA ASN A 207 7.93 3.54 19.24
C ASN A 207 8.83 2.87 18.19
N GLY A 208 8.31 2.65 16.98
CA GLY A 208 9.10 2.12 15.86
C GLY A 208 9.53 0.66 16.03
N GLY A 209 8.75 -0.14 16.76
CA GLY A 209 8.99 -1.57 16.94
C GLY A 209 9.96 -1.92 18.06
N VAL A 210 10.36 -0.97 18.91
CA VAL A 210 11.23 -1.23 20.07
C VAL A 210 10.51 -2.04 21.13
N ASN A 211 9.24 -1.71 21.43
CA ASN A 211 8.38 -2.47 22.33
C ASN A 211 6.99 -2.66 21.73
N TRP A 212 6.31 -3.72 22.15
CA TRP A 212 5.00 -4.12 21.65
C TRP A 212 4.02 -4.38 22.79
N THR A 213 2.75 -4.06 22.56
CA THR A 213 1.68 -4.26 23.54
C THR A 213 0.43 -4.77 22.84
N GLN A 214 -0.23 -5.76 23.44
CA GLN A 214 -1.53 -6.21 22.98
C GLN A 214 -2.58 -5.13 23.28
N THR A 215 -3.15 -4.53 22.22
CA THR A 215 -4.15 -3.47 22.34
C THR A 215 -5.52 -3.87 21.79
N TYR A 216 -5.61 -5.08 21.25
CA TYR A 216 -6.85 -5.65 20.71
C TYR A 216 -6.82 -7.16 20.85
N THR A 217 -7.99 -7.75 21.06
CA THR A 217 -8.16 -9.19 21.14
C THR A 217 -9.15 -9.61 20.08
N THR A 218 -8.73 -10.55 19.24
CA THR A 218 -9.59 -11.24 18.30
C THR A 218 -9.13 -12.68 18.19
N SER A 219 -9.93 -13.50 17.53
CA SER A 219 -9.63 -14.89 17.27
C SER A 219 -10.08 -15.29 15.87
N ASN A 220 -9.31 -16.13 15.21
CA ASN A 220 -9.64 -16.83 13.98
C ASN A 220 -9.28 -18.32 14.15
N THR A 221 -9.84 -19.16 13.29
CA THR A 221 -9.57 -20.61 13.29
C THR A 221 -8.84 -21.06 12.03
N ILE A 222 -8.51 -20.12 11.15
CA ILE A 222 -7.79 -20.35 9.90
C ILE A 222 -6.47 -19.57 9.95
N PRO A 223 -5.38 -20.12 9.39
CA PRO A 223 -4.13 -19.38 9.29
C PRO A 223 -4.34 -18.08 8.51
N GLY A 224 -3.82 -16.98 9.06
CA GLY A 224 -3.81 -15.68 8.39
C GLY A 224 -4.68 -14.62 9.04
N VAL A 225 -4.13 -13.42 9.10
CA VAL A 225 -4.78 -12.21 9.60
C VAL A 225 -4.18 -11.05 8.84
N MET A 226 -4.93 -10.34 8.00
CA MET A 226 -4.37 -9.18 7.30
C MET A 226 -4.57 -7.91 8.10
N ILE A 227 -3.59 -7.01 8.14
CA ILE A 227 -3.76 -5.68 8.73
C ILE A 227 -3.72 -4.64 7.61
N ALA A 228 -4.78 -3.84 7.50
CA ALA A 228 -4.73 -2.58 6.73
C ALA A 228 -4.61 -1.40 7.69
N VAL A 229 -3.78 -0.41 7.36
CA VAL A 229 -3.69 0.87 8.10
C VAL A 229 -3.92 1.99 7.11
N GLY A 230 -4.72 2.98 7.50
CA GLY A 230 -5.03 4.08 6.61
C GLY A 230 -5.56 5.31 7.34
N PRO A 231 -5.65 6.44 6.62
CA PRO A 231 -6.23 7.65 7.17
C PRO A 231 -7.71 7.42 7.52
N ASN A 232 -8.15 8.03 8.62
CA ASN A 232 -9.56 8.04 8.99
C ASN A 232 -10.21 9.34 8.53
N GLY A 233 -10.77 9.29 7.32
CA GLY A 233 -11.36 10.43 6.62
C GLY A 233 -10.43 11.02 5.56
N PRO A 234 -10.81 12.18 4.96
CA PRO A 234 -10.07 12.79 3.85
C PRO A 234 -8.75 13.47 4.27
N ILE A 235 -8.39 13.43 5.56
CA ILE A 235 -7.24 14.13 6.10
C ILE A 235 -6.15 13.12 6.45
N GLN A 236 -5.03 13.20 5.72
CA GLN A 236 -3.81 12.48 6.05
C GLN A 236 -3.24 13.00 7.38
N GLY A 237 -3.28 12.18 8.44
CA GLY A 237 -2.42 12.29 9.61
C GLY A 237 -2.50 13.53 10.51
N ARG A 238 -3.37 14.53 10.29
CA ARG A 238 -3.18 15.87 10.88
C ARG A 238 -4.02 16.28 12.09
N ASN A 239 -4.87 15.43 12.67
CA ASN A 239 -5.59 15.81 13.89
C ASN A 239 -5.30 14.86 15.05
N SER A 240 -5.11 15.46 16.24
CA SER A 240 -4.87 14.84 17.55
C SER A 240 -5.99 13.90 18.06
N ASN A 241 -6.99 13.64 17.21
CA ASN A 241 -8.10 12.71 17.44
C ASN A 241 -8.23 11.66 16.32
N LEU A 242 -7.18 11.45 15.50
CA LEU A 242 -7.20 10.45 14.44
C LEU A 242 -7.31 9.05 15.05
N ARG A 243 -8.37 8.34 14.65
CA ARG A 243 -8.62 6.94 15.01
C ARG A 243 -8.09 6.10 13.87
N ILE A 244 -7.09 5.26 14.10
CA ILE A 244 -6.64 4.32 13.07
C ILE A 244 -7.69 3.21 12.99
N LYS A 245 -8.44 3.16 11.89
CA LYS A 245 -9.20 1.95 11.55
C LYS A 245 -8.19 1.00 10.93
N TYR A 246 -7.91 -0.08 11.64
CA TYR A 246 -7.25 -1.20 11.03
C TYR A 246 -8.30 -2.27 10.73
N ARG A 247 -8.15 -2.91 9.58
CA ARG A 247 -9.04 -3.98 9.13
C ARG A 247 -8.29 -5.28 9.34
N ILE A 248 -8.87 -6.18 10.15
CA ILE A 248 -8.45 -7.57 10.18
C ILE A 248 -9.28 -8.34 9.16
N ILE A 249 -8.65 -8.74 8.06
CA ILE A 249 -9.28 -9.64 7.08
C ILE A 249 -8.88 -11.06 7.46
N THR A 250 -9.86 -11.83 7.91
CA THR A 250 -9.81 -13.29 7.87
C THR A 250 -10.57 -13.70 6.61
N GLU A 251 -10.13 -14.74 5.89
CA GLU A 251 -10.57 -15.05 4.51
C GLU A 251 -12.09 -15.25 4.29
N CYS A 252 -12.94 -15.11 5.32
CA CYS A 252 -14.40 -15.15 5.16
C CYS A 252 -15.19 -14.19 6.06
N ASN A 253 -14.56 -13.23 6.75
CA ASN A 253 -15.28 -12.21 7.55
C ASN A 253 -14.49 -10.91 7.69
N ILE A 254 -15.12 -9.79 7.30
CA ILE A 254 -14.56 -8.45 7.48
C ILE A 254 -14.97 -7.94 8.87
N GLN A 255 -14.01 -7.84 9.79
CA GLN A 255 -14.24 -7.20 11.09
C GLN A 255 -13.63 -5.81 11.14
N PHE A 256 -14.47 -4.81 11.40
CA PHE A 256 -14.05 -3.44 11.65
C PHE A 256 -13.86 -3.25 13.15
N SER A 257 -12.64 -2.98 13.59
CA SER A 257 -12.36 -2.62 14.97
C SER A 257 -11.72 -1.25 15.06
N LYS A 258 -12.11 -0.54 16.12
CA LYS A 258 -11.57 0.75 16.49
C LYS A 258 -10.71 0.52 17.73
N ILE A 259 -9.41 0.72 17.64
CA ILE A 259 -8.56 0.83 18.84
C ILE A 259 -8.48 2.31 19.20
N ASN A 260 -8.77 2.62 20.47
CA ASN A 260 -8.45 3.91 21.07
C ASN A 260 -7.00 3.90 21.55
#